data_AF-A0A970HDV9-F1
#
_entry.id   AF-A0A970HDV9-F1
#
_cell.length_a   1.000
_cell.length_b   1.000
_cell.length_c   1.000
_cell.angle_alpha   90.00
_cell.angle_beta   90.00
_cell.angle_gamma   90.00
#
_symmetry.space_group_name_H-M   'P 1'
#
loop_
_entity.id
_entity.type
_entity.pdbx_description
1 polymer ?
#
loop_
_entity_poly.entity_id
_entity_poly.type
_entity_poly.pdbx_seq_one_letter_code
_entity_poly.pdbx_strand_id
1 'polypeptide(L)'
;MLAFGVSGLADIPFMAFVAVLVPIVIGFILGNLDEDLREFLNKGTVLLIPFFAFPLGAALDFKTIISAGLPGILLGLLCTGLTGIAGYYTMGLFGKEKKPRAVGAAIGTTAGNAVGTPAALVLADPSLEPYLASSTAQIAAAVIVTAILCPLLVNYFDKRDKAREAAKAEA
;
A
#
# COMPACT_ATOMS: atom_id res chain seq x y z
N MET A 1 2.23 3.14 12.82
CA MET A 1 2.69 4.17 13.78
C MET A 1 1.54 4.98 14.34
N LEU A 2 0.83 5.81 13.56
CA LEU A 2 -0.27 6.63 14.06
C LEU A 2 -1.36 5.82 14.80
N ALA A 3 -1.83 4.71 14.21
CA ALA A 3 -2.83 3.86 14.87
C ALA A 3 -2.35 3.27 16.20
N PHE A 4 -1.06 2.91 16.32
CA PHE A 4 -0.48 2.36 17.56
C PHE A 4 -0.33 3.45 18.62
N GLY A 5 0.08 4.66 18.23
CA GLY A 5 0.15 5.81 19.15
C GLY A 5 -1.23 6.28 19.63
N VAL A 6 -2.22 6.39 18.74
CA VAL A 6 -3.59 6.82 19.10
C VAL A 6 -4.33 5.78 19.93
N SER A 7 -4.09 4.49 19.69
CA SER A 7 -4.70 3.41 20.49
C SER A 7 -4.03 3.19 21.84
N GLY A 8 -2.90 3.85 22.12
CA GLY A 8 -2.09 3.62 23.32
C GLY A 8 -1.38 2.25 23.34
N LEU A 9 -1.32 1.56 22.20
CA LEU A 9 -0.66 0.26 22.06
C LEU A 9 0.87 0.36 21.94
N ALA A 10 1.40 1.57 21.67
CA ALA A 10 2.84 1.83 21.69
C ALA A 10 3.10 3.29 22.07
N ASP A 11 4.17 3.53 22.82
CA ASP A 11 4.64 4.88 23.11
C ASP A 11 5.50 5.40 21.96
N ILE A 12 4.85 5.90 20.92
CA ILE A 12 5.54 6.40 19.73
C ILE A 12 5.99 7.84 19.98
N PRO A 13 7.31 8.13 19.93
CA PRO A 13 7.81 9.49 20.12
C PRO A 13 7.20 10.43 19.10
N PHE A 14 6.60 11.54 19.55
CA PHE A 14 5.98 12.53 18.66
C PHE A 14 6.97 13.04 17.60
N MET A 15 8.25 13.15 17.95
CA MET A 15 9.30 13.56 16.99
C MET A 15 9.49 12.57 15.83
N ALA A 16 9.23 11.27 16.01
CA ALA A 16 9.27 10.31 14.92
C ALA A 16 8.16 10.58 13.89
N PHE A 17 6.99 11.01 14.34
CA PHE A 17 5.90 11.43 13.46
C PHE A 17 6.26 12.71 12.69
N VAL A 18 6.83 13.71 13.38
CA VAL A 18 7.31 14.95 12.74
C VAL A 18 8.35 14.64 11.67
N ALA A 19 9.33 13.77 11.97
CA ALA A 19 10.39 13.39 11.03
C ALA A 19 9.85 12.77 9.72
N VAL A 20 8.75 12.02 9.78
CA VAL A 20 8.09 11.45 8.58
C VAL A 20 7.33 12.52 7.78
N LEU A 21 6.74 13.52 8.44
CA LEU A 21 5.97 14.59 7.77
C LEU A 21 6.85 15.64 7.10
N VAL A 22 7.98 15.99 7.69
CA VAL A 22 8.90 17.03 7.19
C VAL A 22 9.24 16.87 5.70
N PRO A 23 9.71 15.71 5.19
CA PRO A 23 10.03 15.57 3.78
C PRO A 23 8.80 15.70 2.86
N ILE A 24 7.62 15.29 3.33
CA ILE A 24 6.35 15.45 2.58
C ILE A 24 6.00 16.94 2.45
N VAL A 25 6.09 17.68 3.55
CA VAL A 25 5.80 19.13 3.57
C VAL A 25 6.81 19.90 2.70
N ILE A 26 8.10 19.57 2.80
CA ILE A 26 9.13 20.18 1.94
C ILE A 26 8.83 19.90 0.47
N GLY A 27 8.56 18.64 0.11
CA GLY A 27 8.22 18.28 -1.27
C GLY A 27 6.96 18.99 -1.77
N PHE A 28 5.96 19.15 -0.92
CA PHE A 28 4.75 19.90 -1.24
C PHE A 28 5.03 21.38 -1.48
N ILE A 29 5.78 22.04 -0.59
CA ILE A 29 6.12 23.46 -0.73
C ILE A 29 6.95 23.69 -2.01
N LEU A 30 8.02 22.92 -2.19
CA LEU A 30 8.90 23.04 -3.34
C LEU A 30 8.17 22.79 -4.66
N GLY A 31 7.32 21.76 -4.73
CA GLY A 31 6.54 21.46 -5.92
C GLY A 31 5.45 22.49 -6.26
N ASN A 32 5.06 23.35 -5.32
CA ASN A 32 4.13 24.46 -5.59
C ASN A 32 4.86 25.79 -5.89
N LEU A 33 6.09 25.98 -5.40
CA LEU A 33 6.86 27.20 -5.62
C LEU A 33 7.60 27.22 -6.97
N ASP A 34 7.99 26.05 -7.48
CA ASP A 34 8.82 25.95 -8.68
C ASP A 34 8.35 24.79 -9.58
N GLU A 35 7.87 25.16 -10.78
CA GLU A 35 7.34 24.22 -11.76
C GLU A 35 8.44 23.38 -12.43
N ASP A 36 9.63 23.95 -12.63
CA ASP A 36 10.78 23.25 -13.20
C ASP A 36 11.30 22.20 -12.20
N LEU A 37 11.35 22.57 -10.91
CA LEU A 37 11.72 21.64 -9.84
C LEU A 37 10.69 20.51 -9.71
N ARG A 38 9.39 20.81 -9.83
CA ARG A 38 8.33 19.79 -9.85
C ARG A 38 8.50 18.83 -11.04
N GLU A 39 8.76 19.34 -12.23
CA GLU A 39 8.94 18.50 -13.42
C GLU A 39 10.19 17.60 -13.29
N PHE A 40 11.28 18.16 -12.77
CA PHE A 40 12.51 17.43 -12.48
C PHE A 40 12.28 16.29 -11.47
N LEU A 41 11.62 16.56 -10.33
CA LEU A 41 11.35 15.58 -9.28
C LEU A 41 10.35 14.49 -9.73
N ASN A 42 9.38 14.84 -10.59
CA ASN A 42 8.44 13.87 -11.17
C ASN A 42 9.16 12.80 -11.99
N LYS A 43 10.14 13.19 -12.81
CA LYS A 43 10.97 12.26 -13.59
C LYS A 43 11.79 11.34 -12.68
N GLY A 44 12.29 11.89 -11.56
CA GLY A 44 13.01 11.12 -10.55
C GLY A 44 12.20 9.96 -9.96
N THR A 45 10.89 10.15 -9.73
CA THR A 45 10.03 9.10 -9.17
C THR A 45 9.99 7.87 -10.07
N VAL A 46 9.76 8.05 -11.38
CA VAL A 46 9.67 6.94 -12.34
C VAL A 46 11.00 6.19 -12.45
N LEU A 47 12.12 6.92 -12.43
CA LEU A 47 13.45 6.33 -12.46
C LEU A 47 13.72 5.44 -11.25
N LEU A 48 13.23 5.81 -10.06
CA LEU A 48 13.44 5.04 -8.83
C LEU A 48 12.60 3.76 -8.76
N ILE A 49 11.51 3.66 -9.52
CA ILE A 49 10.60 2.50 -9.45
C ILE A 49 11.33 1.17 -9.72
N PRO A 50 12.11 0.98 -10.80
CA PRO A 50 12.83 -0.28 -11.02
C PRO A 50 13.85 -0.60 -9.91
N PHE A 51 14.56 0.40 -9.41
CA PHE A 51 15.58 0.22 -8.36
C PHE A 51 14.98 -0.10 -6.99
N PHE A 52 13.75 0.33 -6.71
CA PHE A 52 13.02 -0.07 -5.50
C PHE A 52 12.24 -1.37 -5.70
N ALA A 53 11.49 -1.49 -6.80
CA ALA A 53 10.54 -2.57 -7.02
C ALA A 53 11.22 -3.90 -7.37
N PHE A 54 12.31 -3.90 -8.14
CA PHE A 54 12.99 -5.15 -8.50
C PHE A 54 13.65 -5.82 -7.29
N PRO A 55 14.48 -5.14 -6.47
CA PRO A 55 15.03 -5.75 -5.27
C PRO A 55 13.95 -6.14 -4.27
N LEU A 56 12.90 -5.31 -4.14
CA LEU A 56 11.78 -5.61 -3.26
C LEU A 56 11.06 -6.90 -3.69
N GLY A 57 10.83 -7.10 -4.98
CA GLY A 57 10.26 -8.34 -5.52
C GLY A 57 11.20 -9.53 -5.39
N ALA A 58 12.49 -9.35 -5.68
CA ALA A 58 13.51 -10.39 -5.57
C ALA A 58 13.76 -10.84 -4.11
N ALA A 59 13.51 -9.96 -3.15
CA ALA A 59 13.61 -10.27 -1.72
C ALA A 59 12.40 -11.05 -1.17
N LEU A 60 11.30 -11.18 -1.94
CA LEU A 60 10.15 -11.97 -1.50
C LEU A 60 10.42 -13.47 -1.63
N ASP A 61 10.29 -14.20 -0.53
CA ASP A 61 10.41 -15.66 -0.48
C ASP A 61 9.04 -16.30 -0.19
N PHE A 62 8.61 -17.24 -1.02
CA PHE A 62 7.38 -18.00 -0.80
C PHE A 62 7.42 -18.82 0.50
N LYS A 63 8.61 -19.18 1.00
CA LYS A 63 8.76 -19.82 2.31
C LYS A 63 8.25 -18.92 3.44
N THR A 64 8.27 -17.60 3.26
CA THR A 64 7.72 -16.65 4.24
C THR A 64 6.22 -16.81 4.42
N ILE A 65 5.48 -17.29 3.42
CA ILE A 65 4.05 -17.62 3.59
C ILE A 65 3.89 -18.78 4.58
N ILE A 66 4.75 -19.79 4.48
CA ILE A 66 4.71 -20.97 5.35
C ILE A 66 5.05 -20.57 6.80
N SER A 67 6.09 -19.77 6.98
CA SER A 67 6.52 -19.33 8.33
C SER A 67 5.57 -18.30 8.95
N ALA A 68 4.95 -17.43 8.16
CA ALA A 68 3.92 -16.50 8.62
C ALA A 68 2.62 -17.22 9.05
N GLY A 69 2.36 -18.38 8.44
CA GLY A 69 1.18 -19.19 8.69
C GLY A 69 -0.13 -18.52 8.26
N LEU A 70 -1.23 -19.05 8.77
CA LEU A 70 -2.58 -18.59 8.46
C LEU A 70 -2.79 -17.07 8.68
N PRO A 71 -2.26 -16.43 9.74
CA PRO A 71 -2.46 -14.99 9.96
C PRO A 71 -1.95 -14.11 8.81
N GLY A 72 -0.79 -14.43 8.22
CA GLY A 72 -0.24 -13.65 7.10
C GLY A 72 -1.08 -13.77 5.84
N ILE A 73 -1.59 -14.97 5.55
CA ILE A 73 -2.48 -15.20 4.40
C ILE A 73 -3.80 -14.46 4.58
N LEU A 74 -4.41 -14.58 5.77
CA LEU A 74 -5.65 -13.88 6.09
C LEU A 74 -5.47 -12.37 6.01
N LEU A 75 -4.34 -11.84 6.50
CA LEU A 75 -4.03 -10.42 6.40
C LEU A 75 -3.99 -9.95 4.94
N GLY A 76 -3.32 -10.69 4.05
CA GLY A 76 -3.29 -10.37 2.62
C GLY A 76 -4.66 -10.46 1.93
N LEU A 77 -5.46 -11.46 2.28
CA LEU A 77 -6.84 -11.59 1.79
C LEU A 77 -7.72 -10.43 2.25
N LEU A 78 -7.62 -10.05 3.53
CA LEU A 78 -8.37 -8.94 4.10
C LEU A 78 -7.95 -7.61 3.49
N CYS A 79 -6.65 -7.36 3.31
CA CYS A 79 -6.17 -6.18 2.58
C CYS A 79 -6.78 -6.14 1.17
N THR A 80 -6.58 -7.18 0.37
CA THR A 80 -7.04 -7.19 -1.03
C THR A 80 -8.56 -7.05 -1.12
N GLY A 81 -9.30 -7.80 -0.30
CA GLY A 81 -10.76 -7.78 -0.28
C GLY A 81 -11.30 -6.47 0.25
N LEU A 82 -10.95 -6.08 1.47
CA LEU A 82 -11.55 -4.91 2.12
C LEU A 82 -11.09 -3.60 1.46
N THR A 83 -9.78 -3.35 1.38
CA THR A 83 -9.29 -2.07 0.87
C THR A 83 -9.42 -2.00 -0.66
N GLY A 84 -9.32 -3.12 -1.37
CA GLY A 84 -9.57 -3.17 -2.81
C GLY A 84 -11.04 -2.94 -3.16
N ILE A 85 -11.98 -3.63 -2.53
CA ILE A 85 -13.42 -3.41 -2.78
C ILE A 85 -13.84 -1.99 -2.36
N ALA A 86 -13.37 -1.52 -1.19
CA ALA A 86 -13.63 -0.14 -0.76
C ALA A 86 -13.04 0.87 -1.76
N GLY A 87 -11.82 0.64 -2.25
CA GLY A 87 -11.17 1.46 -3.27
C GLY A 87 -11.97 1.53 -4.58
N TYR A 88 -12.50 0.40 -5.04
CA TYR A 88 -13.36 0.35 -6.23
C TYR A 88 -14.64 1.18 -6.07
N TYR A 89 -15.34 1.04 -4.94
CA TYR A 89 -16.58 1.78 -4.71
C TYR A 89 -16.34 3.28 -4.46
N THR A 90 -15.30 3.63 -3.72
CA THR A 90 -14.92 5.04 -3.49
C THR A 90 -14.52 5.74 -4.79
N MET A 91 -13.73 5.08 -5.64
CA MET A 91 -13.45 5.59 -6.99
C MET A 91 -14.72 5.71 -7.84
N GLY A 92 -15.69 4.83 -7.62
CA GLY A 92 -17.00 4.92 -8.26
C GLY A 92 -17.92 6.04 -7.78
N LEU A 93 -17.74 6.51 -6.55
CA LEU A 93 -18.53 7.59 -5.95
C LEU A 93 -17.92 8.97 -6.20
N PHE A 94 -16.59 9.06 -6.12
CA PHE A 94 -15.85 10.33 -6.19
C PHE A 94 -15.02 10.49 -7.46
N GLY A 95 -14.82 9.42 -8.23
CA GLY A 95 -14.10 9.48 -9.49
C GLY A 95 -14.89 10.26 -10.53
N LYS A 96 -14.21 11.17 -11.23
CA LYS A 96 -14.76 11.81 -12.42
C LYS A 96 -15.07 10.73 -13.45
N GLU A 97 -16.17 10.88 -14.20
CA GLU A 97 -16.72 9.91 -15.16
C GLU A 97 -15.71 9.29 -16.14
N LYS A 98 -14.57 9.95 -16.36
CA LYS A 98 -13.51 9.52 -17.29
C LYS A 98 -12.51 8.51 -16.72
N LYS A 99 -12.49 8.22 -15.40
CA LYS A 99 -11.51 7.29 -14.81
C LYS A 99 -12.13 5.91 -14.56
N PRO A 100 -11.49 4.80 -14.99
CA PRO A 100 -12.01 3.46 -14.74
C PRO A 100 -12.08 3.18 -13.23
N ARG A 101 -13.27 2.78 -12.75
CA ARG A 101 -13.50 2.50 -11.32
C ARG A 101 -12.63 1.34 -10.84
N ALA A 102 -12.38 0.38 -11.72
CA ALA A 102 -11.48 -0.76 -11.50
C ALA A 102 -10.08 -0.37 -10.99
N VAL A 103 -9.55 0.80 -11.36
CA VAL A 103 -8.24 1.26 -10.85
C VAL A 103 -8.26 1.47 -9.33
N GLY A 104 -9.42 1.84 -8.77
CA GLY A 104 -9.59 1.96 -7.32
C GLY A 104 -9.34 0.64 -6.58
N ALA A 105 -9.60 -0.51 -7.22
CA ALA A 105 -9.34 -1.81 -6.62
C ALA A 105 -7.84 -2.08 -6.38
N ALA A 106 -6.94 -1.38 -7.07
CA ALA A 106 -5.50 -1.52 -6.89
C ALA A 106 -5.02 -1.11 -5.49
N ILE A 107 -5.83 -0.32 -4.75
CA ILE A 107 -5.58 0.04 -3.34
C ILE A 107 -5.56 -1.22 -2.43
N GLY A 108 -6.11 -2.35 -2.90
CA GLY A 108 -6.01 -3.66 -2.26
C GLY A 108 -4.59 -4.19 -2.02
N THR A 109 -3.58 -3.57 -2.64
CA THR A 109 -2.19 -4.02 -2.55
C THR A 109 -1.54 -3.65 -1.21
N THR A 110 -0.79 -4.58 -0.62
CA THR A 110 0.13 -4.25 0.48
C THR A 110 1.49 -3.94 -0.11
N ALA A 111 1.93 -2.69 0.02
CA ALA A 111 3.23 -2.25 -0.49
C ALA A 111 4.36 -2.98 0.25
N GLY A 112 5.38 -3.46 -0.47
CA GLY A 112 6.46 -4.23 0.15
C GLY A 112 7.33 -3.41 1.10
N ASN A 113 7.32 -2.07 1.01
CA ASN A 113 7.94 -1.22 2.02
C ASN A 113 7.31 -1.39 3.42
N ALA A 114 6.08 -1.91 3.51
CA ALA A 114 5.39 -2.16 4.78
C ALA A 114 6.14 -3.18 5.64
N VAL A 115 6.94 -4.08 5.04
CA VAL A 115 7.76 -5.07 5.76
C VAL A 115 8.76 -4.42 6.72
N GLY A 116 9.18 -3.17 6.44
CA GLY A 116 10.05 -2.40 7.34
C GLY A 116 9.34 -1.77 8.54
N THR A 117 8.00 -1.75 8.56
CA THR A 117 7.22 -1.06 9.60
C THR A 117 7.41 -1.65 11.00
N PRO A 118 7.44 -2.98 11.21
CA PRO A 118 7.67 -3.57 12.53
C PRO A 118 9.03 -3.16 13.11
N ALA A 119 10.09 -3.16 12.31
CA ALA A 119 11.41 -2.72 12.76
C ALA A 119 11.40 -1.25 13.18
N ALA A 120 10.75 -0.38 12.40
CA ALA A 120 10.58 1.03 12.76
C ALA A 120 9.77 1.20 14.06
N LEU A 121 8.77 0.36 14.31
CA LEU A 121 7.99 0.37 15.54
C LEU A 121 8.82 -0.05 16.75
N VAL A 122 9.66 -1.09 16.63
CA VAL A 122 10.55 -1.53 17.71
C VAL A 122 11.61 -0.48 18.05
N LEU A 123 12.11 0.25 17.04
CA LEU A 123 13.02 1.38 17.27
C LEU A 123 12.34 2.52 18.04
N ALA A 124 11.03 2.71 17.87
CA ALA A 124 10.27 3.71 18.58
C ALA A 124 9.87 3.23 19.99
N ASP A 125 9.52 1.96 20.13
CA ASP A 125 9.08 1.32 21.37
C ASP A 125 9.65 -0.11 21.47
N PRO A 126 10.72 -0.32 22.27
CA PRO A 126 11.35 -1.63 22.42
C PRO A 126 10.44 -2.71 23.00
N SER A 127 9.32 -2.35 23.66
CA SER A 127 8.38 -3.34 24.21
C SER A 127 7.75 -4.22 23.12
N LEU A 128 7.79 -3.78 21.86
CA LEU A 128 7.27 -4.51 20.70
C LEU A 128 8.24 -5.53 20.12
N GLU A 129 9.47 -5.61 20.62
CA GLU A 129 10.51 -6.54 20.14
C GLU A 129 10.05 -8.01 20.04
N PRO A 130 9.26 -8.55 21.01
CA PRO A 130 8.75 -9.92 20.92
C PRO A 130 7.86 -10.18 19.68
N TYR A 131 7.27 -9.15 19.09
CA TYR A 131 6.38 -9.25 17.93
C TYR A 131 7.08 -8.97 16.61
N LEU A 132 8.35 -8.56 16.63
CA LEU A 132 9.09 -8.13 15.44
C LEU A 132 9.11 -9.20 14.35
N ALA A 133 9.59 -10.40 14.70
CA ALA A 133 9.78 -11.47 13.74
C ALA A 133 8.45 -11.96 13.14
N SER A 134 7.44 -12.18 13.99
CA SER A 134 6.12 -12.66 13.55
C SER A 134 5.39 -11.62 12.70
N SER A 135 5.40 -10.34 13.10
CA SER A 135 4.77 -9.26 12.34
C SER A 135 5.45 -9.03 10.99
N THR A 136 6.80 -9.10 10.95
CA THR A 136 7.56 -8.97 9.72
C THR A 136 7.22 -10.10 8.74
N ALA A 137 7.18 -11.35 9.22
CA ALA A 137 6.80 -12.49 8.40
C ALA A 137 5.36 -12.38 7.89
N GLN A 138 4.41 -11.99 8.74
CA GLN A 138 3.00 -11.83 8.36
C GLN A 138 2.78 -10.72 7.33
N ILE A 139 3.44 -9.57 7.48
CA ILE A 139 3.35 -8.48 6.50
C ILE A 139 4.00 -8.91 5.17
N ALA A 140 5.15 -9.58 5.21
CA ALA A 140 5.79 -10.11 4.00
C ALA A 140 4.91 -11.13 3.27
N ALA A 141 4.25 -12.03 4.00
CA ALA A 141 3.27 -12.94 3.42
C ALA A 141 2.07 -12.19 2.82
N ALA A 142 1.56 -11.16 3.50
CA ALA A 142 0.48 -10.33 2.98
C ALA A 142 0.88 -9.59 1.68
N VAL A 143 2.13 -9.13 1.57
CA VAL A 143 2.67 -8.53 0.33
C VAL A 143 2.62 -9.55 -0.82
N ILE A 144 3.08 -10.79 -0.60
CA ILE A 144 3.05 -11.83 -1.65
C ILE A 144 1.61 -12.16 -2.05
N VAL A 145 0.73 -12.37 -1.07
CA VAL A 145 -0.68 -12.69 -1.32
C VAL A 145 -1.36 -11.57 -2.10
N THR A 146 -1.18 -10.32 -1.69
CA THR A 146 -1.80 -9.17 -2.37
C THR A 146 -1.19 -8.90 -3.74
N ALA A 147 0.11 -9.17 -3.95
CA ALA A 147 0.75 -9.09 -5.26
C ALA A 147 0.12 -10.05 -6.29
N ILE A 148 -0.37 -11.21 -5.84
CA ILE A 148 -1.06 -12.18 -6.69
C ILE A 148 -2.54 -11.79 -6.88
N LEU A 149 -3.24 -11.48 -5.79
CA LEU A 149 -4.69 -11.32 -5.82
C LEU A 149 -5.15 -9.95 -6.34
N CYS A 150 -4.39 -8.88 -6.11
CA CYS A 150 -4.79 -7.54 -6.49
C CYS A 150 -4.93 -7.37 -8.02
N PRO A 151 -4.00 -7.85 -8.88
CA PRO A 151 -4.19 -7.83 -10.33
C PRO A 151 -5.43 -8.60 -10.79
N LEU A 152 -5.72 -9.74 -10.15
CA LEU A 152 -6.91 -10.54 -10.45
C LEU A 152 -8.20 -9.80 -10.09
N LEU A 153 -8.22 -9.14 -8.93
CA LEU A 153 -9.36 -8.33 -8.48
C LEU A 153 -9.61 -7.13 -9.40
N VAL A 154 -8.55 -6.41 -9.78
CA VAL A 154 -8.64 -5.28 -10.73
C VAL A 154 -9.17 -5.74 -12.07
N ASN A 155 -8.63 -6.84 -12.62
CA ASN A 155 -9.08 -7.40 -13.90
C ASN A 155 -10.54 -7.86 -13.85
N TYR A 156 -10.97 -8.46 -12.72
CA TYR A 156 -12.38 -8.83 -12.51
C TYR A 156 -13.31 -7.60 -12.57
N PHE A 157 -12.98 -6.53 -11.86
CA PHE A 157 -13.78 -5.31 -11.87
C PHE A 157 -13.76 -4.58 -13.22
N ASP A 158 -12.62 -4.56 -13.91
CA ASP A 158 -12.50 -3.97 -15.25
C ASP A 158 -13.43 -4.66 -16.25
N LYS A 159 -13.43 -6.00 -16.28
CA LYS A 159 -14.35 -6.78 -17.12
C LYS A 159 -15.81 -6.53 -16.78
N ARG A 160 -16.12 -6.44 -15.48
CA ARG A 160 -17.48 -6.17 -15.00
C ARG A 160 -17.97 -4.77 -15.40
N ASP A 161 -17.12 -3.76 -15.29
CA ASP A 161 -17.46 -2.39 -15.69
C ASP A 161 -17.72 -2.29 -17.19
N LYS A 162 -16.82 -2.86 -18.01
CA LYS A 162 -16.97 -2.90 -19.48
C LYS A 162 -18.26 -3.61 -19.92
N ALA A 163 -18.58 -4.75 -19.31
CA ALA A 163 -19.83 -5.46 -19.60
C ALA A 163 -21.07 -4.62 -19.25
N ARG A 164 -21.03 -3.86 -18.14
CA ARG A 164 -22.13 -2.98 -17.73
C ARG A 164 -22.27 -1.77 -18.68
N GLU A 165 -21.17 -1.23 -19.18
CA GLU A 165 -21.17 -0.13 -20.15
C GLU A 165 -21.73 -0.58 -21.50
N ALA A 166 -21.33 -1.76 -21.99
CA ALA A 166 -21.88 -2.35 -23.22
C ALA A 166 -23.40 -2.53 -23.12
N ALA A 167 -23.90 -3.12 -22.03
CA ALA A 167 -25.33 -3.32 -21.81
C ALA A 167 -26.14 -2.01 -21.73
N LYS A 168 -25.52 -0.90 -21.31
CA LYS A 168 -26.16 0.43 -21.31
C LYS A 168 -26.17 1.10 -22.68
N ALA A 169 -25.21 0.78 -23.55
CA ALA A 169 -25.16 1.33 -24.90
C ALA A 169 -26.17 0.65 -25.85
N GLU A 170 -26.59 -0.57 -25.52
CA GLU A 170 -27.58 -1.36 -26.27
C GLU A 170 -29.04 -1.08 -25.83
N ALA A 171 -29.25 -0.38 -24.71
CA ALA A 171 -30.56 -0.05 -24.13
C ALA A 171 -30.97 1.39 -24.41
#